data_AF-A0A1B3NCL5-F1
#
_entry.id   AF-A0A1B3NCL5-F1
#
_cell.length_a   1.000
_cell.length_b   1.000
_cell.length_c   1.000
_cell.angle_alpha   90.00
_cell.angle_beta   90.00
_cell.angle_gamma   90.00
#
_symmetry.space_group_name_H-M   'P 1'
#
loop_
_entity.id
_entity.type
_entity.pdbx_description
1 polymer ?
#
loop_
_entity_poly.entity_id
_entity_poly.type
_entity_poly.pdbx_seq_one_letter_code
_entity_poly.pdbx_strand_id
1 'polypeptide(L)'
;MIPNHLLFELVDAQVAFKVTKKNTDGELSVSRARNGKIRLSDRVSYYEDDAPAILNTLKYLVCQELMGPLRLDLKFDPSFDAGQIVDLTITPELAKGQRSGYFQPIAVRSVVLAAGDLQGREVCIYEATLDRRQTLHCAMIADGEMADVMQLSRHAMPEPIHRMIVGAGMTWDGAPHADKSYAKLYGEDRLEQVIAEDEAAHNAYVGSLMGMGR
;
A
#
# COMPACT_ATOMS: atom_id res chain seq x y z
N MET A 1 -3.24 -0.47 -0.92
CA MET A 1 -2.50 -1.65 -0.48
C MET A 1 -3.37 -2.62 0.27
N ILE A 2 -3.09 -3.89 -0.01
CA ILE A 2 -3.80 -5.04 0.54
C ILE A 2 -3.03 -5.48 1.78
N PRO A 3 -3.67 -5.62 2.95
CA PRO A 3 -2.99 -6.14 4.12
C PRO A 3 -2.44 -7.55 3.90
N ASN A 4 -1.21 -7.80 4.33
CA ASN A 4 -0.56 -9.10 4.14
C ASN A 4 -1.38 -10.28 4.69
N HIS A 5 -2.02 -10.13 5.86
CA HIS A 5 -2.79 -11.22 6.48
C HIS A 5 -3.87 -11.79 5.55
N LEU A 6 -4.58 -10.92 4.81
CA LEU A 6 -5.62 -11.39 3.88
C LEU A 6 -5.04 -12.24 2.75
N LEU A 7 -3.90 -11.82 2.20
CA LEU A 7 -3.25 -12.53 1.10
C LEU A 7 -2.69 -13.88 1.58
N PHE A 8 -2.05 -13.91 2.75
CA PHE A 8 -1.57 -15.15 3.34
C PHE A 8 -2.71 -16.11 3.69
N GLU A 9 -3.85 -15.62 4.21
CA GLU A 9 -5.03 -16.47 4.45
C GLU A 9 -5.51 -17.19 3.17
N LEU A 10 -5.51 -16.51 2.02
CA LEU A 10 -5.88 -17.11 0.73
C LEU A 10 -4.85 -18.15 0.27
N VAL A 11 -3.56 -17.83 0.42
CA VAL A 11 -2.45 -18.74 0.07
C VAL A 11 -2.47 -20.00 0.93
N ASP A 12 -2.60 -19.84 2.25
CA ASP A 12 -2.65 -20.93 3.22
C ASP A 12 -3.87 -21.82 3.00
N ALA A 13 -5.00 -21.23 2.62
CA ALA A 13 -6.21 -21.95 2.21
C ALA A 13 -6.09 -22.64 0.84
N GLN A 14 -4.96 -22.53 0.14
CA GLN A 14 -4.73 -23.08 -1.20
C GLN A 14 -5.76 -22.55 -2.22
N VAL A 15 -6.09 -21.27 -2.11
CA VAL A 15 -7.04 -20.58 -2.98
C VAL A 15 -6.25 -19.71 -3.97
N ALA A 16 -6.43 -19.98 -5.27
CA ALA A 16 -5.99 -19.03 -6.29
C ALA A 16 -6.91 -17.81 -6.24
N PHE A 17 -6.44 -16.63 -6.61
CA PHE A 17 -7.25 -15.43 -6.61
C PHE A 17 -6.79 -14.42 -7.65
N LYS A 18 -7.70 -13.55 -8.03
CA LYS A 18 -7.45 -12.43 -8.94
C LYS A 18 -7.56 -11.13 -8.17
N VAL A 19 -6.71 -10.18 -8.49
CA VAL A 19 -6.78 -8.80 -8.00
C VAL A 19 -7.09 -7.91 -9.19
N THR A 20 -8.22 -7.23 -9.12
CA THR A 20 -8.64 -6.23 -10.10
C THR A 20 -8.71 -4.86 -9.44
N LYS A 21 -8.24 -3.84 -10.14
CA LYS A 21 -8.31 -2.47 -9.68
C LYS A 21 -9.54 -1.78 -10.26
N LYS A 22 -10.23 -1.01 -9.42
CA LYS A 22 -11.37 -0.23 -9.85
C LYS A 22 -10.84 0.89 -10.76
N ASN A 23 -11.30 0.91 -12.01
CA ASN A 23 -10.93 1.88 -13.06
C ASN A 23 -9.67 1.57 -13.89
N THR A 24 -9.06 0.38 -13.77
CA THR A 24 -8.09 -0.09 -14.77
C THR A 24 -8.53 -1.45 -15.33
N ASP A 25 -8.17 -1.74 -16.58
CA ASP A 25 -8.40 -3.07 -17.18
C ASP A 25 -7.36 -4.10 -16.71
N GLY A 26 -6.50 -3.71 -15.75
CA GLY A 26 -5.45 -4.51 -15.17
C GLY A 26 -6.01 -5.60 -14.24
N GLU A 27 -5.64 -6.85 -14.53
CA GLU A 27 -5.93 -7.99 -13.67
C GLU A 27 -4.61 -8.72 -13.39
N LEU A 28 -4.31 -8.90 -12.11
CA LEU A 28 -3.23 -9.74 -11.63
C LEU A 28 -3.82 -11.03 -11.07
N SER A 29 -3.29 -12.17 -11.50
CA SER A 29 -3.72 -13.49 -11.03
C SER A 29 -2.63 -14.12 -10.18
N VAL A 30 -3.02 -14.66 -9.03
CA VAL A 30 -2.16 -15.41 -8.11
C VAL A 30 -2.62 -16.86 -8.09
N SER A 31 -1.71 -17.78 -8.41
CA SER A 31 -2.02 -19.21 -8.44
C SER A 31 -2.09 -19.82 -7.04
N ARG A 32 -2.57 -21.06 -6.97
CA ARG A 32 -2.35 -21.90 -5.78
C ARG A 32 -0.86 -22.18 -5.62
N ALA A 33 -0.44 -22.38 -4.38
CA ALA A 33 0.92 -22.83 -4.12
C ALA A 33 1.14 -24.25 -4.66
N ARG A 34 2.26 -24.47 -5.32
CA ARG A 34 2.68 -25.78 -5.81
C ARG A 34 4.18 -25.93 -5.62
N ASN A 35 4.60 -26.97 -4.91
CA ASN A 35 6.01 -27.24 -4.60
C ASN A 35 6.72 -26.03 -3.94
N GLY A 36 6.03 -25.33 -3.03
CA GLY A 36 6.56 -24.14 -2.35
C GLY A 36 6.60 -22.86 -3.18
N LYS A 37 6.13 -22.90 -4.44
CA LYS A 37 6.09 -21.74 -5.33
C LYS A 37 4.66 -21.30 -5.63
N ILE A 38 4.51 -19.99 -5.85
CA ILE A 38 3.29 -19.33 -6.29
C ILE A 38 3.61 -18.58 -7.58
N ARG A 39 2.66 -18.59 -8.51
CA ARG A 39 2.74 -17.81 -9.75
C ARG A 39 1.93 -16.55 -9.62
N LEU A 40 2.54 -15.41 -9.93
CA LEU A 40 1.90 -14.14 -10.20
C LEU A 40 1.90 -13.91 -11.71
N SER A 41 0.76 -13.60 -12.30
CA SER A 41 0.67 -13.39 -13.75
C SER A 41 -0.27 -12.24 -14.11
N ASP A 42 0.09 -11.49 -15.14
CA ASP A 42 -0.82 -10.61 -15.88
C ASP A 42 -1.27 -11.31 -17.18
N ARG A 43 -1.84 -10.56 -18.13
CA ARG A 43 -2.29 -11.12 -19.42
C ARG A 43 -1.16 -11.56 -20.36
N VAL A 44 0.07 -11.09 -20.15
CA VAL A 44 1.18 -11.16 -21.12
C VAL A 44 2.39 -11.93 -20.56
N SER A 45 2.55 -11.95 -19.25
CA SER A 45 3.74 -12.42 -18.55
C SER A 45 3.41 -13.06 -17.20
N TYR A 46 4.38 -13.80 -16.65
CA TYR A 46 4.27 -14.38 -15.32
C TYR A 46 5.61 -14.38 -14.60
N TYR A 47 5.53 -14.38 -13.27
CA TYR A 47 6.63 -14.47 -12.32
C TYR A 47 6.31 -15.61 -11.33
N GLU A 48 7.32 -16.38 -10.91
CA GLU A 48 7.14 -17.50 -9.97
C GLU A 48 8.19 -17.44 -8.86
N ASP A 49 7.71 -17.41 -7.62
CA ASP A 49 8.57 -17.40 -6.44
C ASP A 49 7.84 -17.93 -5.21
N ASP A 50 8.44 -17.81 -4.03
CA ASP A 50 7.78 -18.11 -2.76
C ASP A 50 6.63 -17.14 -2.44
N ALA A 51 5.85 -17.47 -1.40
CA ALA A 51 4.69 -16.67 -1.04
C ALA A 51 5.04 -15.23 -0.62
N PRO A 52 6.00 -14.98 0.29
CA PRO A 52 6.38 -13.62 0.64
C PRO A 52 6.77 -12.76 -0.56
N ALA A 53 7.67 -13.24 -1.43
CA ALA A 53 8.13 -12.47 -2.59
C ALA A 53 6.97 -12.15 -3.54
N ILE A 54 6.11 -13.15 -3.83
CA ILE A 54 4.96 -12.96 -4.71
C ILE A 54 3.94 -11.98 -4.14
N LEU A 55 3.64 -12.07 -2.84
CA LEU A 55 2.65 -11.19 -2.21
C LEU A 55 3.17 -9.75 -2.04
N ASN A 56 4.45 -9.57 -1.73
CA ASN A 56 5.08 -8.25 -1.66
C ASN A 56 5.16 -7.60 -3.05
N THR A 57 5.54 -8.38 -4.08
CA THR A 57 5.55 -7.94 -5.48
C THR A 57 4.15 -7.56 -5.96
N LEU A 58 3.14 -8.37 -5.63
CA LEU A 58 1.74 -8.07 -5.96
C LEU A 58 1.33 -6.70 -5.39
N LYS A 59 1.62 -6.43 -4.12
CA LYS A 59 1.28 -5.14 -3.49
C LYS A 59 1.97 -3.98 -4.19
N TYR A 60 3.26 -4.14 -4.47
CA TYR A 60 4.03 -3.14 -5.19
C TYR A 60 3.40 -2.79 -6.55
N LEU A 61 3.10 -3.79 -7.37
CA LEU A 61 2.52 -3.61 -8.71
C LEU A 61 1.14 -2.92 -8.67
N VAL A 62 0.31 -3.31 -7.71
CA VAL A 62 -1.01 -2.69 -7.51
C VAL A 62 -0.89 -1.19 -7.20
N CYS A 63 0.21 -0.78 -6.57
CA CYS A 63 0.51 0.62 -6.27
C CYS A 63 1.11 1.36 -7.48
N GLN A 64 2.04 0.71 -8.19
CA GLN A 64 2.79 1.24 -9.33
C GLN A 64 1.89 1.78 -10.47
N GLU A 65 0.71 1.18 -10.65
CA GLU A 65 -0.23 1.46 -11.74
C GLU A 65 -0.83 2.87 -11.82
N LEU A 66 -0.57 3.78 -10.88
CA LEU A 66 -1.00 5.16 -11.11
C LEU A 66 -0.33 5.83 -12.31
N MET A 67 0.75 5.25 -12.82
CA MET A 67 1.59 5.88 -13.83
C MET A 67 1.55 5.22 -15.22
N GLY A 68 0.74 4.17 -15.44
CA GLY A 68 0.62 3.54 -16.76
C GLY A 68 0.16 2.07 -16.78
N PRO A 69 0.21 1.41 -17.96
CA PRO A 69 -0.24 0.03 -18.12
C PRO A 69 0.62 -0.95 -17.33
N LEU A 70 -0.03 -1.88 -16.61
CA LEU A 70 0.61 -2.99 -15.90
C LEU A 70 1.57 -3.76 -16.79
N ARG A 71 2.83 -3.84 -16.36
CA ARG A 71 3.77 -4.86 -16.82
C ARG A 71 4.51 -5.36 -15.59
N LEU A 72 4.71 -6.68 -15.52
CA LEU A 72 5.58 -7.33 -14.52
C LEU A 72 7.09 -7.03 -14.76
N ASP A 73 7.43 -5.78 -15.09
CA ASP A 73 8.83 -5.34 -15.17
C ASP A 73 9.28 -4.90 -13.77
N LEU A 74 10.04 -5.77 -13.10
CA LEU A 74 10.60 -5.54 -11.76
C LEU A 74 11.64 -4.40 -11.72
N LYS A 75 11.89 -3.70 -12.84
CA LYS A 75 12.91 -2.64 -12.95
C LYS A 75 12.37 -1.22 -12.83
N PHE A 76 11.14 -1.05 -12.41
CA PHE A 76 10.52 0.28 -12.33
C PHE A 76 10.23 0.65 -10.89
N ASP A 77 10.59 1.87 -10.50
CA ASP A 77 10.46 2.45 -9.16
C ASP A 77 9.35 3.52 -9.16
N PRO A 78 8.12 3.22 -8.70
CA PRO A 78 7.06 4.20 -8.63
C PRO A 78 7.28 5.15 -7.45
N SER A 79 7.22 6.46 -7.71
CA SER A 79 7.07 7.43 -6.64
C SER A 79 5.65 7.37 -6.07
N PHE A 80 5.53 7.16 -4.75
CA PHE A 80 4.24 7.11 -4.06
C PHE A 80 3.80 8.51 -3.66
N ASP A 81 2.64 8.95 -4.16
CA ASP A 81 2.05 10.23 -3.77
C ASP A 81 1.16 10.06 -2.54
N ALA A 82 1.33 10.91 -1.53
CA ALA A 82 0.42 10.98 -0.40
C ALA A 82 -1.01 11.33 -0.87
N GLY A 83 -2.03 10.72 -0.27
CA GLY A 83 -3.44 10.89 -0.62
C GLY A 83 -3.93 9.98 -1.75
N GLN A 84 -3.04 9.22 -2.40
CA GLN A 84 -3.40 8.26 -3.44
C GLN A 84 -4.38 7.20 -2.92
N ILE A 85 -5.53 7.06 -3.60
CA ILE A 85 -6.54 6.04 -3.31
C ILE A 85 -6.44 4.91 -4.33
N VAL A 86 -6.41 3.68 -3.83
CA VAL A 86 -6.41 2.45 -4.62
C VAL A 86 -7.59 1.58 -4.17
N ASP A 87 -8.62 1.53 -5.00
CA ASP A 87 -9.79 0.66 -4.82
C ASP A 87 -9.58 -0.64 -5.60
N LEU A 88 -9.73 -1.78 -4.92
CA LEU A 88 -9.42 -3.11 -5.44
C LEU A 88 -10.55 -4.09 -5.14
N THR A 89 -10.65 -5.12 -5.97
CA THR A 89 -11.46 -6.30 -5.69
C THR A 89 -10.57 -7.53 -5.80
N ILE A 90 -10.53 -8.32 -4.72
CA ILE A 90 -9.87 -9.62 -4.70
C ILE A 90 -10.95 -10.67 -4.94
N THR A 91 -10.83 -11.43 -6.02
CA THR A 91 -11.79 -12.46 -6.42
C THR A 91 -11.15 -13.83 -6.27
N PRO A 92 -11.50 -14.59 -5.22
CA PRO A 92 -11.03 -15.96 -5.08
C PRO A 92 -11.53 -16.86 -6.22
N GLU A 93 -10.66 -17.70 -6.75
CA GLU A 93 -10.96 -18.67 -7.79
C GLU A 93 -11.33 -20.03 -7.20
N LEU A 94 -12.51 -20.50 -7.56
CA LEU A 94 -13.01 -21.81 -7.16
C LEU A 94 -12.18 -22.93 -7.79
N ALA A 95 -12.01 -24.01 -7.05
CA ALA A 95 -11.54 -25.24 -7.67
C ALA A 95 -12.61 -25.77 -8.65
N LYS A 96 -12.18 -26.47 -9.72
CA LYS A 96 -13.12 -27.14 -10.63
C LYS A 96 -14.06 -28.05 -9.82
N GLY A 97 -15.37 -27.78 -9.89
CA GLY A 97 -16.40 -28.56 -9.19
C GLY A 97 -16.95 -27.93 -7.90
N GLN A 98 -16.39 -26.82 -7.41
CA GLN A 98 -16.96 -26.06 -6.30
C GLN A 98 -18.04 -25.08 -6.77
N ARG A 99 -19.15 -24.97 -6.02
CA ARG A 99 -20.27 -24.06 -6.33
C ARG A 99 -19.90 -22.61 -6.02
N SER A 100 -20.40 -21.68 -6.83
CA SER A 100 -20.09 -20.24 -6.80
C SER A 100 -20.51 -19.47 -5.54
N GLY A 101 -21.07 -20.12 -4.54
CA GLY A 101 -21.55 -19.48 -3.31
C GLY A 101 -20.55 -19.41 -2.16
N TYR A 102 -19.36 -20.02 -2.27
CA TYR A 102 -18.46 -20.20 -1.13
C TYR A 102 -17.48 -19.06 -0.89
N PHE A 103 -17.08 -18.34 -1.93
CA PHE A 103 -16.16 -17.22 -1.82
C PHE A 103 -16.76 -15.99 -2.48
N GLN A 104 -17.00 -14.95 -1.70
CA GLN A 104 -17.42 -13.66 -2.21
C GLN A 104 -16.20 -12.81 -2.59
N PRO A 105 -16.29 -11.97 -3.63
CA PRO A 105 -15.26 -10.99 -3.91
C PRO A 105 -15.07 -10.06 -2.71
N ILE A 106 -13.80 -9.78 -2.38
CA ILE A 106 -13.40 -8.97 -1.24
C ILE A 106 -13.03 -7.58 -1.77
N ALA A 107 -13.82 -6.57 -1.40
CA ALA A 107 -13.52 -5.20 -1.74
C ALA A 107 -12.49 -4.62 -0.75
N VAL A 108 -11.40 -4.08 -1.29
CA VAL A 108 -10.34 -3.45 -0.51
C VAL A 108 -10.17 -2.03 -1.01
N ARG A 109 -10.44 -1.04 -0.16
CA ARG A 109 -10.03 0.35 -0.41
C ARG A 109 -8.76 0.62 0.35
N SER A 110 -7.81 1.31 -0.24
CA SER A 110 -6.66 1.77 0.50
C SER A 110 -6.22 3.15 0.09
N VAL A 111 -5.69 3.88 1.06
CA VAL A 111 -5.25 5.27 0.94
C VAL A 111 -3.82 5.36 1.43
N VAL A 112 -2.91 5.87 0.61
CA VAL A 112 -1.56 6.22 1.04
C VAL A 112 -1.67 7.50 1.87
N LEU A 113 -1.27 7.46 3.13
CA LEU A 113 -1.32 8.62 4.03
C LEU A 113 -0.01 9.39 4.02
N ALA A 114 1.11 8.69 3.89
CA ALA A 114 2.42 9.31 3.75
C ALA A 114 3.37 8.33 3.05
N ALA A 115 4.35 8.85 2.33
CA ALA A 115 5.43 8.08 1.76
C ALA A 115 6.72 8.91 1.86
N GLY A 116 7.86 8.25 2.02
CA GLY A 116 9.15 8.92 2.11
C GLY A 116 10.22 8.08 2.78
N ASP A 117 11.29 8.75 3.20
CA ASP A 117 12.39 8.11 3.90
C ASP A 117 12.13 8.06 5.41
N LEU A 118 12.30 6.87 5.99
CA LEU A 118 12.36 6.66 7.42
C LEU A 118 13.67 5.96 7.78
N GLN A 119 14.66 6.76 8.19
CA GLN A 119 15.99 6.28 8.61
C GLN A 119 16.79 5.60 7.49
N GLY A 120 16.78 6.16 6.28
CA GLY A 120 17.49 5.62 5.12
C GLY A 120 16.76 4.44 4.46
N ARG A 121 15.46 4.29 4.74
CA ARG A 121 14.59 3.25 4.17
C ARG A 121 13.37 3.92 3.58
N GLU A 122 13.05 3.60 2.35
CA GLU A 122 11.80 4.01 1.76
C GLU A 122 10.63 3.29 2.42
N VAL A 123 9.66 4.07 2.86
CA VAL A 123 8.46 3.56 3.52
C VAL A 123 7.21 4.19 2.94
N CYS A 124 6.12 3.43 3.01
CA CYS A 124 4.78 3.89 2.71
C CYS A 124 3.87 3.55 3.88
N ILE A 125 3.16 4.57 4.36
CA ILE A 125 2.16 4.46 5.41
C ILE A 125 0.81 4.52 4.72
N TYR A 126 0.02 3.46 4.85
CA TYR A 126 -1.27 3.37 4.19
C TYR A 126 -2.36 2.87 5.13
N GLU A 127 -3.56 3.37 4.89
CA GLU A 127 -4.77 2.82 5.47
C GLU A 127 -5.39 1.82 4.48
N ALA A 128 -5.89 0.69 4.99
CA ALA A 128 -6.67 -0.27 4.24
C ALA A 128 -8.03 -0.49 4.93
N THR A 129 -9.10 -0.38 4.16
CA THR A 129 -10.47 -0.64 4.55
C THR A 129 -10.95 -1.94 3.90
N LEU A 130 -11.30 -2.92 4.74
CA LEU A 130 -11.90 -4.20 4.35
C LEU A 130 -13.16 -4.43 5.18
N ASP A 131 -14.30 -4.69 4.55
CA ASP A 131 -15.57 -4.95 5.25
C ASP A 131 -15.87 -3.94 6.37
N ARG A 132 -15.63 -2.65 6.09
CA ARG A 132 -15.78 -1.51 7.02
C ARG A 132 -14.79 -1.51 8.20
N ARG A 133 -13.83 -2.42 8.24
CA ARG A 133 -12.70 -2.42 9.18
C ARG A 133 -11.53 -1.70 8.55
N GLN A 134 -11.05 -0.67 9.25
CA GLN A 134 -9.88 0.08 8.86
C GLN A 134 -8.66 -0.40 9.63
N THR A 135 -7.58 -0.59 8.91
CA THR A 135 -6.28 -0.98 9.46
C THR A 135 -5.23 -0.06 8.88
N LEU A 136 -4.31 0.39 9.72
CA LEU A 136 -3.21 1.25 9.33
C LEU A 136 -1.93 0.42 9.30
N HIS A 137 -1.11 0.60 8.28
CA HIS A 137 0.09 -0.19 8.05
C HIS A 137 1.26 0.71 7.67
N CYS A 138 2.45 0.31 8.10
CA CYS A 138 3.71 0.81 7.59
C CYS A 138 4.36 -0.32 6.78
N ALA A 139 4.70 -0.03 5.53
CA ALA A 139 5.39 -0.93 4.65
C ALA A 139 6.74 -0.35 4.25
N MET A 140 7.74 -1.22 4.14
CA MET A 140 9.02 -0.90 3.51
C MET A 140 8.94 -1.22 2.02
N ILE A 141 9.59 -0.38 1.22
CA ILE A 141 9.70 -0.53 -0.22
C ILE A 141 11.17 -0.72 -0.56
N ALA A 142 11.46 -1.75 -1.35
CA ALA A 142 12.79 -2.01 -1.88
C ALA A 142 12.69 -2.98 -3.07
N ASP A 143 13.50 -2.76 -4.09
CA ASP A 143 13.76 -3.73 -5.17
C ASP A 143 12.49 -4.32 -5.84
N GLY A 144 11.45 -3.50 -6.04
CA GLY A 144 10.20 -3.96 -6.65
C GLY A 144 9.24 -4.69 -5.70
N GLU A 145 9.52 -4.65 -4.39
CA GLU A 145 8.71 -5.28 -3.35
C GLU A 145 8.15 -4.26 -2.35
N MET A 146 6.97 -4.58 -1.82
CA MET A 146 6.33 -3.81 -0.76
C MET A 146 5.91 -4.72 0.41
N ALA A 147 6.73 -4.75 1.46
CA ALA A 147 6.52 -5.61 2.63
C ALA A 147 5.91 -4.82 3.80
N ASP A 148 4.79 -5.30 4.37
CA ASP A 148 4.28 -4.74 5.63
C ASP A 148 5.25 -5.07 6.75
N VAL A 149 5.81 -4.05 7.39
CA VAL A 149 6.73 -4.22 8.52
C VAL A 149 6.05 -4.00 9.86
N MET A 150 4.92 -3.29 9.88
CA MET A 150 4.16 -3.02 11.09
C MET A 150 2.70 -2.70 10.79
N GLN A 151 1.79 -3.31 11.56
CA GLN A 151 0.42 -2.82 11.69
C GLN A 151 0.37 -1.79 12.83
N LEU A 152 -0.21 -0.64 12.54
CA LEU A 152 -0.24 0.54 13.40
C LEU A 152 -1.59 0.68 14.10
N SER A 153 -1.53 1.19 15.34
CA SER A 153 -2.70 1.65 16.07
C SER A 153 -2.75 3.18 16.05
N ARG A 154 -3.93 3.74 15.75
CA ARG A 154 -4.18 5.20 15.83
C ARG A 154 -4.00 5.77 17.24
N HIS A 155 -4.08 4.91 18.25
CA HIS A 155 -3.94 5.28 19.67
C HIS A 155 -2.53 5.08 20.22
N ALA A 156 -1.67 4.37 19.48
CA ALA A 156 -0.32 4.02 19.92
C ALA A 156 0.63 4.07 18.70
N MET A 157 0.69 5.22 18.05
CA MET A 157 1.52 5.43 16.87
C MET A 157 2.91 5.90 17.27
N PRO A 158 3.99 5.30 16.75
CA PRO A 158 5.33 5.84 16.93
C PRO A 158 5.43 7.27 16.40
N GLU A 159 6.03 8.17 17.17
CA GLU A 159 6.15 9.60 16.81
C GLU A 159 6.69 9.83 15.38
N PRO A 160 7.75 9.14 14.90
CA PRO A 160 8.27 9.41 13.56
C PRO A 160 7.23 9.18 12.45
N ILE A 161 6.41 8.13 12.59
CA ILE A 161 5.35 7.80 11.64
C ILE A 161 4.21 8.80 11.75
N HIS A 162 3.82 9.15 12.99
CA HIS A 162 2.76 10.12 13.23
C HIS A 162 3.13 11.49 12.66
N ARG A 163 4.40 11.90 12.83
CA ARG A 163 5.00 13.10 12.24
C ARG A 163 4.92 13.08 10.71
N MET A 164 5.28 11.96 10.07
CA MET A 164 5.20 11.85 8.60
C MET A 164 3.77 12.04 8.08
N ILE A 165 2.77 11.43 8.75
CA ILE A 165 1.36 11.55 8.33
C ILE A 165 0.87 13.00 8.46
N VAL A 166 1.11 13.65 9.60
CA VAL A 166 0.63 15.03 9.81
C VAL A 166 1.43 16.05 9.00
N GLY A 167 2.72 15.81 8.78
CA GLY A 167 3.57 16.61 7.89
C GLY A 167 3.03 16.60 6.46
N ALA A 168 2.70 15.41 5.94
CA ALA A 168 2.08 15.25 4.62
C ALA A 168 0.67 15.88 4.50
N GLY A 169 0.13 16.45 5.58
CA GLY A 169 -1.20 17.07 5.61
C GLY A 169 -2.36 16.09 5.47
N MET A 170 -2.09 14.78 5.55
CA MET A 170 -3.10 13.74 5.35
C MET A 170 -3.72 13.31 6.68
N THR A 171 -4.96 12.82 6.61
CA THR A 171 -5.67 12.26 7.76
C THR A 171 -6.17 10.86 7.46
N TRP A 172 -6.33 10.04 8.51
CA TRP A 172 -7.02 8.77 8.41
C TRP A 172 -8.51 8.94 8.71
N ASP A 173 -9.34 8.06 8.16
CA ASP A 173 -10.78 8.08 8.42
C ASP A 173 -11.08 7.60 9.85
N GLY A 174 -11.67 8.44 10.69
CA GLY A 174 -12.13 8.05 12.04
C GLY A 174 -11.52 8.86 13.17
N ALA A 175 -11.80 8.45 14.41
CA ALA A 175 -11.47 9.23 15.61
C ALA A 175 -10.42 8.53 16.50
N PRO A 176 -9.44 9.27 17.07
CA PRO A 176 -9.16 10.69 16.84
C PRO A 176 -8.56 10.94 15.44
N HIS A 177 -8.68 12.15 14.89
CA HIS A 177 -7.95 12.55 13.68
C HIS A 177 -6.43 12.61 13.93
N ALA A 178 -5.63 12.52 12.86
CA ALA A 178 -4.17 12.45 12.94
C ALA A 178 -3.55 13.69 13.62
N ASP A 179 -3.88 14.87 13.13
CA ASP A 179 -3.50 16.18 13.66
C ASP A 179 -3.91 16.36 15.13
N LYS A 180 -5.18 16.08 15.45
CA LYS A 180 -5.73 16.23 16.81
C LYS A 180 -5.07 15.28 17.80
N SER A 181 -4.81 14.04 17.36
CA SER A 181 -4.07 13.06 18.16
C SER A 181 -2.63 13.53 18.38
N TYR A 182 -1.97 14.04 17.34
CA TYR A 182 -0.58 14.52 17.41
C TYR A 182 -0.45 15.70 18.37
N ALA A 183 -1.26 16.74 18.19
CA ALA A 183 -1.29 17.91 19.05
C ALA A 183 -1.54 17.54 20.51
N LYS A 184 -2.46 16.58 20.76
CA LYS A 184 -2.75 16.11 22.11
C LYS A 184 -1.57 15.38 22.77
N LEU A 185 -0.78 14.63 21.99
CA LEU A 185 0.33 13.82 22.51
C LEU A 185 1.64 14.61 22.61
N TYR A 186 1.90 15.52 21.67
CA TYR A 186 3.20 16.18 21.49
C TYR A 186 3.14 17.71 21.58
N GLY A 187 1.95 18.31 21.66
CA GLY A 187 1.72 19.75 21.76
C GLY A 187 1.37 20.42 20.42
N GLU A 188 0.62 21.53 20.49
CA GLU A 188 0.22 22.32 19.31
C GLU A 188 1.44 22.95 18.62
N ASP A 189 2.34 23.57 19.38
CA ASP A 189 3.60 24.14 18.85
C ASP A 189 4.41 23.13 18.03
N ARG A 190 4.41 21.86 18.47
CA ARG A 190 5.12 20.78 17.77
C ARG A 190 4.42 20.39 16.48
N LEU A 191 3.09 20.37 16.46
CA LEU A 191 2.32 20.15 15.24
C LEU A 191 2.61 21.24 14.20
N GLU A 192 2.55 22.51 14.60
CA GLU A 192 2.82 23.65 13.73
C GLU A 192 4.24 23.60 13.15
N GLN A 193 5.23 23.25 13.98
CA GLN A 193 6.60 23.07 13.52
C GLN A 193 6.71 21.99 12.44
N VAL A 194 6.07 20.83 12.64
CA VAL A 194 6.14 19.71 11.69
C VAL A 194 5.54 20.09 10.34
N ILE A 195 4.39 20.78 10.35
CA ILE A 195 3.73 21.25 9.13
C ILE A 195 4.64 22.26 8.40
N ALA A 196 5.22 23.22 9.13
CA ALA A 196 6.11 24.21 8.55
C ALA A 196 7.40 23.60 7.96
N GLU A 197 7.95 22.56 8.61
CA GLU A 197 9.12 21.83 8.12
C GLU A 197 8.83 21.08 6.82
N ASP A 198 7.65 20.44 6.71
CA ASP A 198 7.23 19.74 5.50
C ASP A 198 6.97 20.71 4.35
N GLU A 199 6.27 21.82 4.61
CA GLU A 199 6.05 22.89 3.63
C GLU A 199 7.37 23.49 3.12
N ALA A 200 8.34 23.70 4.01
CA ALA A 200 9.66 24.18 3.63
C ALA A 200 10.41 23.18 2.74
N ALA A 201 10.33 21.88 3.05
CA ALA A 201 10.93 20.81 2.26
C ALA A 201 10.28 20.72 0.86
N HIS A 202 8.95 20.79 0.79
CA HIS A 202 8.21 20.80 -0.47
C HIS A 202 8.60 22.01 -1.34
N ASN A 203 8.64 23.20 -0.76
CA ASN A 203 9.02 24.43 -1.46
C ASN A 203 10.47 24.37 -1.98
N ALA A 204 11.39 23.80 -1.21
CA ALA A 204 12.78 23.60 -1.64
C ALA A 204 12.86 22.63 -2.82
N TYR A 205 12.11 21.53 -2.78
CA TYR A 205 12.02 20.57 -3.88
C TYR A 205 11.48 21.21 -5.16
N VAL A 206 10.33 21.90 -5.07
CA VAL A 206 9.72 22.62 -6.20
C VAL A 206 10.69 23.67 -6.78
N GLY A 207 11.36 24.43 -5.92
CA GLY A 207 12.39 25.40 -6.34
C GLY A 207 13.55 24.75 -7.10
N SER A 208 13.99 23.56 -6.67
CA SER A 208 15.06 22.82 -7.35
C SER A 208 14.66 22.37 -8.76
N LEU A 209 13.41 21.91 -8.94
CA LEU A 209 12.87 21.51 -10.25
C LEU A 209 12.78 22.70 -11.22
N MET A 210 12.34 23.87 -10.74
CA MET A 210 12.27 25.08 -11.56
C MET A 210 13.66 25.63 -11.92
N GLY A 211 14.67 25.43 -11.07
CA GLY A 211 16.05 25.84 -11.32
C GLY A 211 16.79 24.99 -12.35
N MET A 212 16.37 23.73 -12.56
CA MET A 212 16.95 22.82 -13.56
C MET A 212 16.47 23.10 -15.00
N GLY A 213 15.49 23.99 -15.18
CA GLY A 213 14.95 24.38 -16.49
C GLY A 213 15.62 25.61 -17.14
N ARG A 214 16.82 26.03 -16.69
CA ARG A 214 17.59 27.15 -17.26
C ARG A 214 18.96 26.72 -17.77
#